data_AF-A0A0S2SIT5-F1
#
_entry.id   AF-A0A0S2SIT5-F1
#
_cell.length_a   1.000
_cell.length_b   1.000
_cell.length_c   1.000
_cell.angle_alpha   90.00
_cell.angle_beta   90.00
_cell.angle_gamma   90.00
#
_symmetry.space_group_name_H-M   'P 1'
#
loop_
_entity.id
_entity.type
_entity.pdbx_description
1 polymer ?
#
loop_
_entity_poly.entity_id
_entity_poly.type
_entity_poly.pdbx_seq_one_letter_code
_entity_poly.pdbx_strand_id
1 'polypeptide(L)'
;MKVAPLSVVTLEYTVTDEHGEVIDTTVGKEPLVYMHGTRYLVSGLEAALEGRAVGDAFEVTLSPEQAYGEYDEGLVQEVPGELFDGMDVAEGDTFVAETDDGHRPVTVVEVSEAFVKVDGNHPLAGVTLGFKVEIKDVRPATAEELAHGHVHGEGGCGGHHHHDHDHDHDHGGCCGGGHHHHDDEEQGHGGCCGGGGCGGKGHHH
;
A
#
# COMPACT_ATOMS: atom_id res chain seq x y z
N MET A 1 -23.85 10.75 -15.39
CA MET A 1 -22.58 10.65 -16.14
C MET A 1 -22.25 9.17 -16.30
N LYS A 2 -21.53 8.78 -17.37
CA LYS A 2 -21.04 7.41 -17.54
C LYS A 2 -19.58 7.33 -17.15
N VAL A 3 -19.14 6.17 -16.66
CA VAL A 3 -17.72 5.89 -16.43
C VAL A 3 -16.98 5.95 -17.77
N ALA A 4 -15.93 6.76 -17.82
CA ALA A 4 -15.06 6.97 -18.96
C ALA A 4 -13.62 7.17 -18.47
N PRO A 5 -12.60 7.05 -19.35
CA PRO A 5 -11.21 7.31 -18.99
C PRO A 5 -11.03 8.68 -18.33
N LEU A 6 -10.19 8.74 -17.30
CA LEU A 6 -9.93 9.94 -16.48
C LEU A 6 -11.14 10.48 -15.71
N SER A 7 -12.13 9.61 -15.46
CA SER A 7 -13.23 9.92 -14.54
C SER A 7 -12.91 9.38 -13.15
N VAL A 8 -13.24 10.15 -12.13
CA VAL A 8 -13.24 9.71 -10.74
C VAL A 8 -14.56 9.01 -10.46
N VAL A 9 -14.48 7.79 -9.98
CA VAL A 9 -15.63 6.93 -9.70
C VAL A 9 -15.61 6.57 -8.23
N THR A 10 -16.71 6.85 -7.56
CA THR A 10 -16.99 6.41 -6.19
C THR A 10 -17.90 5.20 -6.27
N LEU A 11 -17.43 4.06 -5.76
CA LEU A 11 -18.18 2.80 -5.76
C LEU A 11 -18.10 2.08 -4.43
N GLU A 12 -19.12 1.28 -4.15
CA GLU A 12 -19.07 0.25 -3.13
C GLU A 12 -18.83 -1.09 -3.81
N TYR A 13 -17.97 -1.93 -3.24
CA TYR A 13 -17.76 -3.28 -3.72
C TYR A 13 -17.80 -4.32 -2.59
N THR A 14 -18.12 -5.55 -2.98
CA THR A 14 -17.94 -6.75 -2.17
C THR A 14 -17.25 -7.80 -3.04
N VAL A 15 -16.12 -8.31 -2.56
CA VAL A 15 -15.36 -9.39 -3.18
C VAL A 15 -15.69 -10.68 -2.46
N THR A 16 -16.10 -11.69 -3.22
CA THR A 16 -16.30 -13.06 -2.75
C THR A 16 -15.35 -14.02 -3.45
N ASP A 17 -14.97 -15.09 -2.77
CA ASP A 17 -14.25 -16.21 -3.37
C ASP A 17 -15.18 -17.11 -4.21
N GLU A 18 -14.63 -18.21 -4.74
CA GLU A 18 -15.40 -19.22 -5.49
C GLU A 18 -16.42 -20.00 -4.63
N HIS A 19 -16.24 -20.00 -3.30
CA HIS A 19 -17.11 -20.65 -2.34
C HIS A 19 -18.22 -19.73 -1.83
N GLY A 20 -18.21 -18.45 -2.24
CA GLY A 20 -19.15 -17.42 -1.80
C GLY A 20 -18.81 -16.81 -0.44
N GLU A 21 -17.61 -17.05 0.09
CA GLU A 21 -17.08 -16.39 1.27
C GLU A 21 -16.69 -14.95 0.91
N VAL A 22 -17.09 -13.98 1.75
CA VAL A 22 -16.74 -12.57 1.54
C VAL A 22 -15.30 -12.35 2.00
N ILE A 23 -14.41 -12.10 1.04
CA ILE A 23 -13.01 -11.76 1.30
C ILE A 23 -12.90 -10.31 1.78
N ASP A 24 -13.55 -9.39 1.06
CA ASP A 24 -13.52 -7.97 1.39
C ASP A 24 -14.82 -7.27 1.00
N THR A 25 -15.16 -6.20 1.71
CA THR A 25 -16.32 -5.37 1.42
C THR A 25 -16.14 -3.95 1.92
N THR A 26 -16.61 -3.01 1.11
CA THR A 26 -16.79 -1.60 1.47
C THR A 26 -18.23 -1.25 1.79
N VAL A 27 -19.17 -2.21 1.72
CA VAL A 27 -20.58 -1.99 2.04
C VAL A 27 -20.71 -1.69 3.54
N GLY A 28 -21.19 -0.48 3.87
CA GLY A 28 -21.27 -0.01 5.24
C GLY A 28 -19.96 0.61 5.78
N LYS A 29 -18.95 0.79 4.92
CA LYS A 29 -17.72 1.55 5.19
C LYS A 29 -17.64 2.77 4.27
N GLU A 30 -16.51 3.46 4.27
CA GLU A 30 -16.23 4.50 3.27
C GLU A 30 -16.18 3.90 1.87
N PRO A 31 -16.87 4.51 0.89
CA PRO A 31 -16.87 4.00 -0.48
C PRO A 31 -15.49 4.16 -1.10
N LEU A 32 -15.11 3.20 -1.95
CA LEU A 32 -13.84 3.29 -2.67
C LEU A 32 -13.95 4.37 -3.74
N VAL A 33 -13.01 5.31 -3.71
CA VAL A 33 -12.88 6.34 -4.74
C VAL A 33 -11.61 6.09 -5.53
N TYR A 34 -11.74 5.93 -6.85
CA TYR A 34 -10.59 5.67 -7.72
C TYR A 34 -10.73 6.43 -9.04
N MET A 35 -9.63 6.55 -9.78
CA MET A 35 -9.61 7.14 -11.12
C MET A 35 -9.61 6.04 -12.18
N HIS A 36 -10.55 6.11 -13.12
CA HIS A 36 -10.68 5.15 -14.20
C HIS A 36 -9.62 5.39 -15.29
N GLY A 37 -8.96 4.34 -15.75
CA GLY A 37 -7.87 4.36 -16.72
C GLY A 37 -6.47 4.37 -16.13
N THR A 38 -6.30 4.28 -14.80
CA THR A 38 -4.99 4.29 -14.14
C THR A 38 -4.46 2.90 -13.77
N ARG A 39 -5.19 1.82 -14.11
CA ARG A 39 -4.88 0.45 -13.65
C ARG A 39 -4.81 0.31 -12.12
N TYR A 40 -5.54 1.17 -11.40
CA TYR A 40 -5.69 1.07 -9.95
C TYR A 40 -6.51 -0.17 -9.56
N LEU A 41 -7.46 -0.57 -10.40
CA LEU A 41 -8.26 -1.77 -10.24
C LEU A 41 -7.79 -2.87 -11.19
N VAL A 42 -8.21 -4.10 -10.89
CA VAL A 42 -7.99 -5.25 -11.76
C VAL A 42 -8.65 -5.02 -13.12
N SER A 43 -7.97 -5.43 -14.19
CA SER A 43 -8.37 -5.11 -15.57
C SER A 43 -9.79 -5.56 -15.92
N GLY A 44 -10.23 -6.71 -15.39
CA GLY A 44 -11.58 -7.20 -15.60
C GLY A 44 -12.66 -6.34 -14.93
N LEU A 45 -12.37 -5.81 -13.74
CA LEU A 45 -13.29 -4.94 -13.01
C LEU A 45 -13.39 -3.57 -13.68
N GLU A 46 -12.24 -3.03 -14.09
CA GLU A 46 -12.17 -1.77 -14.81
C GLU A 46 -12.97 -1.85 -16.12
N ALA A 47 -12.78 -2.90 -16.91
CA ALA A 47 -13.55 -3.13 -18.14
C ALA A 47 -15.06 -3.29 -17.88
N ALA A 48 -15.46 -3.94 -16.78
CA ALA A 48 -16.87 -4.10 -16.42
C ALA A 48 -17.54 -2.79 -15.98
N LEU A 49 -16.75 -1.86 -15.43
CA LEU A 49 -17.18 -0.53 -15.01
C LEU A 49 -17.32 0.45 -16.19
N GLU A 50 -16.59 0.23 -17.28
CA GLU A 50 -16.61 1.12 -18.44
C GLU A 50 -18.01 1.27 -19.03
N GLY A 51 -18.45 2.53 -19.21
CA GLY A 51 -19.76 2.84 -19.78
C GLY A 51 -20.97 2.68 -18.85
N ARG A 52 -20.76 2.25 -17.60
CA ARG A 52 -21.81 2.19 -16.55
C ARG A 52 -22.18 3.58 -16.04
N ALA A 53 -23.38 3.70 -15.49
CA ALA A 53 -23.89 4.96 -14.95
C ALA A 53 -23.96 4.95 -13.42
N VAL A 54 -24.03 6.15 -12.83
CA VAL A 54 -24.28 6.33 -11.40
C VAL A 54 -25.58 5.64 -10.99
N GLY A 55 -25.55 4.88 -9.90
CA GLY A 55 -26.66 4.09 -9.39
C GLY A 55 -26.77 2.68 -9.98
N ASP A 56 -25.92 2.31 -10.95
CA ASP A 56 -25.88 0.94 -11.46
C ASP A 56 -25.24 0.02 -10.40
N ALA A 57 -25.96 -1.04 -10.07
CA ALA A 57 -25.46 -2.17 -9.28
C ALA A 57 -25.38 -3.41 -10.17
N PHE A 58 -24.23 -4.07 -10.19
CA PHE A 58 -24.02 -5.28 -10.97
C PHE A 58 -23.05 -6.23 -10.27
N GLU A 59 -23.09 -7.49 -10.68
CA GLU A 59 -22.21 -8.55 -10.21
C GLU A 59 -21.40 -9.06 -11.41
N VAL A 60 -20.10 -9.19 -11.23
CA VAL A 60 -19.17 -9.68 -12.25
C VAL A 60 -18.26 -10.73 -11.61
N THR A 61 -18.12 -11.88 -12.27
CA THR A 61 -17.15 -12.90 -11.88
C THR A 61 -15.93 -12.74 -12.76
N LEU A 62 -14.76 -12.54 -12.14
CA LEU A 62 -13.50 -12.38 -12.83
C LEU A 62 -12.68 -13.67 -12.69
N SER A 63 -12.18 -14.17 -13.82
CA SER A 63 -11.19 -15.24 -13.81
C SER A 63 -9.88 -14.73 -13.20
N PRO A 64 -8.98 -15.64 -12.75
CA PRO A 64 -7.70 -15.25 -12.18
C PRO A 64 -6.91 -14.30 -13.10
N GLU A 65 -6.85 -14.58 -14.40
CA GLU A 65 -6.23 -13.73 -15.43
C GLU A 65 -6.74 -12.28 -15.45
N GLN A 66 -8.03 -12.07 -15.13
CA GLN A 66 -8.67 -10.76 -15.14
C GLN A 66 -8.64 -10.04 -13.79
N ALA A 67 -8.32 -10.77 -12.72
CA ALA A 67 -8.19 -10.29 -11.36
C ALA A 67 -6.71 -10.05 -11.00
N TYR A 68 -6.10 -10.97 -10.24
CA TYR A 68 -4.74 -10.87 -9.72
C TYR A 68 -3.69 -11.67 -10.52
N GLY A 69 -4.09 -12.25 -11.64
CA GLY A 69 -3.28 -13.16 -12.45
C GLY A 69 -3.53 -14.62 -12.13
N GLU A 70 -3.04 -15.49 -13.01
CA GLU A 70 -2.95 -16.92 -12.71
C GLU A 70 -1.86 -17.18 -11.67
N TYR A 71 -2.01 -18.29 -10.96
CA TYR A 71 -0.96 -18.79 -10.09
C TYR A 71 0.22 -19.24 -10.97
N ASP A 72 1.36 -18.57 -10.83
CA ASP A 72 2.56 -18.94 -11.58
C ASP A 72 3.46 -19.82 -10.70
N GLU A 73 3.53 -21.12 -11.05
CA GLU A 73 4.44 -22.05 -10.39
C GLU A 73 5.91 -21.64 -10.56
N GLY A 74 6.26 -20.83 -11.57
CA GLY A 74 7.59 -20.28 -11.77
C GLY A 74 7.96 -19.15 -10.79
N LEU A 75 6.97 -18.54 -10.12
CA LEU A 75 7.19 -17.62 -9.00
C LEU A 75 7.38 -18.36 -7.66
N VAL A 76 7.20 -19.68 -7.64
CA VAL A 76 7.55 -20.52 -6.52
C VAL A 76 9.03 -20.87 -6.63
N GLN A 77 9.83 -20.42 -5.67
CA GLN A 77 11.26 -20.62 -5.66
C GLN A 77 11.69 -21.53 -4.52
N GLU A 78 12.59 -22.46 -4.83
CA GLU A 78 13.28 -23.27 -3.85
C GLU A 78 14.53 -22.51 -3.38
N VAL A 79 14.49 -22.05 -2.14
CA VAL A 79 15.61 -21.39 -1.48
C VAL A 79 16.31 -22.36 -0.53
N PRO A 80 17.64 -22.42 -0.51
CA PRO A 80 18.37 -23.28 0.43
C PRO A 80 17.99 -22.94 1.87
N GLY A 81 17.67 -23.95 2.68
CA GLY A 81 17.33 -23.77 4.09
C GLY A 81 18.44 -23.11 4.91
N GLU A 82 19.70 -23.19 4.44
CA GLU A 82 20.86 -22.50 5.02
C GLU A 82 20.68 -20.97 5.10
N LEU A 83 19.88 -20.37 4.20
CA LEU A 83 19.57 -18.93 4.24
C LEU A 83 18.65 -18.56 5.41
N PHE A 84 17.91 -19.54 5.92
CA PHE A 84 17.00 -19.41 7.04
C PHE A 84 17.57 -20.03 8.32
N ASP A 85 18.84 -20.44 8.31
CA ASP A 85 19.49 -21.08 9.45
C ASP A 85 19.60 -20.09 10.63
N GLY A 86 19.02 -20.48 11.78
CA GLY A 86 18.90 -19.61 12.96
C GLY A 86 17.62 -18.74 13.02
N MET A 87 16.71 -18.86 12.05
CA MET A 87 15.35 -18.31 12.11
C MET A 87 14.32 -19.45 12.22
N ASP A 88 13.35 -19.32 13.12
CA ASP A 88 12.18 -20.20 13.14
C ASP A 88 11.29 -19.84 11.94
N VAL A 89 11.32 -20.67 10.90
CA VAL A 89 10.48 -20.52 9.71
C VAL A 89 9.40 -21.58 9.72
N ALA A 90 8.15 -21.15 9.63
CA ALA A 90 6.98 -22.00 9.51
C ALA A 90 6.26 -21.80 8.17
N GLU A 91 5.49 -22.81 7.77
CA GLU A 91 4.56 -22.69 6.65
C GLU A 91 3.54 -21.58 6.94
N GLY A 92 3.34 -20.68 5.97
CA GLY A 92 2.50 -19.50 6.09
C GLY A 92 3.23 -18.23 6.52
N ASP A 93 4.50 -18.31 6.92
CA ASP A 93 5.28 -17.10 7.22
C ASP A 93 5.54 -16.27 5.96
N THR A 94 5.44 -14.94 6.10
CA THR A 94 5.71 -14.00 4.99
C THR A 94 7.06 -13.32 5.19
N PHE A 95 7.94 -13.44 4.21
CA PHE A 95 9.26 -12.78 4.17
C PHE A 95 9.34 -11.81 3.00
N VAL A 96 10.27 -10.86 3.04
CA VAL A 96 10.57 -10.01 1.88
C VAL A 96 11.78 -10.60 1.19
N ALA A 97 11.59 -11.16 0.00
CA ALA A 97 12.68 -11.66 -0.83
C ALA A 97 13.11 -10.58 -1.84
N GLU A 98 14.41 -10.53 -2.12
CA GLU A 98 14.94 -9.76 -3.24
C GLU A 98 14.81 -10.60 -4.52
N THR A 99 13.97 -10.14 -5.45
CA THR A 99 13.77 -10.77 -6.77
C THR A 99 14.36 -9.87 -7.87
N ASP A 100 14.51 -10.38 -9.09
CA ASP A 100 14.93 -9.57 -10.25
C ASP A 100 14.02 -8.35 -10.50
N ASP A 101 12.76 -8.44 -10.07
CA ASP A 101 11.75 -7.37 -10.10
C ASP A 101 11.73 -6.50 -8.83
N GLY A 102 12.70 -6.66 -7.93
CA GLY A 102 12.85 -5.91 -6.68
C GLY A 102 12.41 -6.68 -5.43
N HIS A 103 12.35 -5.97 -4.31
CA HIS A 103 11.89 -6.54 -3.03
C HIS A 103 10.39 -6.86 -3.11
N ARG A 104 10.04 -8.15 -2.99
CA ARG A 104 8.66 -8.63 -2.99
C ARG A 104 8.38 -9.47 -1.75
N PRO A 105 7.20 -9.32 -1.13
CA PRO A 105 6.77 -10.25 -0.11
C PRO A 105 6.56 -11.63 -0.74
N VAL A 106 7.09 -12.66 -0.10
CA VAL A 106 6.95 -14.07 -0.46
C VAL A 106 6.42 -14.83 0.76
N THR A 107 5.56 -15.82 0.53
CA THR A 107 4.98 -16.66 1.58
C THR A 107 5.63 -18.03 1.56
N VAL A 108 6.00 -18.57 2.71
CA VAL A 108 6.55 -19.93 2.81
C VAL A 108 5.42 -20.93 2.63
N VAL A 109 5.53 -21.78 1.61
CA VAL A 109 4.54 -22.81 1.30
C VAL A 109 4.95 -24.16 1.90
N GLU A 110 6.24 -24.44 1.93
CA GLU A 110 6.77 -25.73 2.39
C GLU A 110 8.15 -25.53 3.02
N VAL A 111 8.36 -26.13 4.19
CA VAL A 111 9.67 -26.16 4.86
C VAL A 111 10.19 -27.59 4.89
N SER A 112 11.33 -27.83 4.24
CA SER A 112 12.04 -29.11 4.27
C SER A 112 13.43 -28.95 4.92
N GLU A 113 14.05 -30.05 5.36
CA GLU A 113 15.38 -30.04 6.01
C GLU A 113 16.52 -29.57 5.06
N ALA A 114 16.30 -29.62 3.74
CA ALA A 114 17.30 -29.24 2.74
C ALA A 114 16.97 -27.94 1.99
N PHE A 115 15.69 -27.59 1.84
CA PHE A 115 15.22 -26.43 1.09
C PHE A 115 13.89 -25.91 1.67
N VAL A 116 13.60 -24.65 1.41
CA VAL A 116 12.33 -24.00 1.74
C VAL A 116 11.71 -23.52 0.43
N LYS A 117 10.42 -23.82 0.21
CA LYS A 117 9.67 -23.27 -0.92
C LYS A 117 8.99 -21.99 -0.49
N VAL A 118 9.33 -20.92 -1.20
CA VAL A 118 8.71 -19.61 -1.05
C VAL A 118 7.91 -19.29 -2.29
N ASP A 119 6.76 -18.66 -2.09
CA ASP A 119 5.81 -18.31 -3.13
C ASP A 119 5.67 -16.80 -3.19
N GLY A 120 6.09 -16.22 -4.31
CA GLY A 120 5.97 -14.78 -4.58
C GLY A 120 4.66 -14.37 -5.25
N ASN A 121 3.72 -15.30 -5.44
CA ASN A 121 2.41 -14.98 -5.99
C ASN A 121 1.60 -14.12 -5.01
N HIS A 122 0.68 -13.32 -5.55
CA HIS A 122 -0.30 -12.63 -4.72
C HIS A 122 -1.17 -13.68 -4.00
N PRO A 123 -1.56 -13.48 -2.72
CA PRO A 123 -2.41 -14.44 -1.99
C PRO A 123 -3.76 -14.76 -2.64
N LEU A 124 -4.17 -13.98 -3.64
CA LEU A 124 -5.42 -14.12 -4.40
C LEU A 124 -5.18 -14.48 -5.88
N ALA A 125 -3.93 -14.77 -6.27
CA ALA A 125 -3.58 -15.23 -7.60
C ALA A 125 -4.11 -16.66 -7.81
N GLY A 126 -4.59 -16.97 -9.01
CA GLY A 126 -5.20 -18.27 -9.32
C GLY A 126 -6.62 -18.48 -8.80
N VAL A 127 -7.17 -17.55 -8.00
CA VAL A 127 -8.53 -17.66 -7.44
C VAL A 127 -9.53 -16.90 -8.31
N THR A 128 -10.68 -17.52 -8.59
CA THR A 128 -11.80 -16.84 -9.26
C THR A 128 -12.53 -15.97 -8.24
N LEU A 129 -12.67 -14.68 -8.54
CA LEU A 129 -13.25 -13.70 -7.62
C LEU A 129 -14.58 -13.17 -8.14
N GLY A 130 -15.61 -13.20 -7.29
CA GLY A 130 -16.89 -12.57 -7.52
C GLY A 130 -16.89 -11.14 -7.01
N PHE A 131 -17.12 -10.16 -7.87
CA PHE A 131 -17.22 -8.76 -7.51
C PHE A 131 -18.66 -8.29 -7.64
N LYS A 132 -19.26 -7.88 -6.52
CA LYS A 132 -20.51 -7.13 -6.51
C LYS A 132 -20.18 -5.66 -6.37
N VAL A 133 -20.57 -4.85 -7.33
CA VAL A 133 -20.24 -3.42 -7.37
C VAL A 133 -21.48 -2.57 -7.52
N GLU A 134 -21.51 -1.45 -6.78
CA GLU A 134 -22.52 -0.41 -6.91
C GLU A 134 -21.85 0.95 -7.08
N ILE A 135 -22.18 1.65 -8.17
CA ILE A 135 -21.62 2.96 -8.47
C ILE A 135 -22.41 4.04 -7.73
N LYS A 136 -21.77 4.74 -6.80
CA LYS A 136 -22.39 5.83 -6.03
C LYS A 136 -22.30 7.18 -6.69
N ASP A 137 -21.14 7.48 -7.29
CA ASP A 137 -20.92 8.76 -7.97
C ASP A 137 -19.87 8.63 -9.08
N VAL A 138 -20.01 9.48 -10.10
CA VAL A 138 -19.05 9.58 -11.20
C VAL A 138 -18.90 11.05 -11.55
N ARG A 139 -17.68 11.54 -11.41
CA ARG A 139 -17.29 12.92 -11.74
C ARG A 139 -16.02 12.93 -12.60
N PRO A 140 -15.76 13.99 -13.37
CA PRO A 140 -14.48 14.16 -14.05
C PRO A 140 -13.36 14.37 -13.01
N ALA A 141 -12.17 13.85 -13.28
CA ALA A 141 -10.98 14.14 -12.48
C ALA A 141 -10.63 15.64 -12.58
N THR A 142 -10.22 16.24 -11.45
CA THR A 142 -9.71 17.60 -11.46
C THR A 142 -8.27 17.63 -12.01
N ALA A 143 -7.82 18.80 -12.46
CA ALA A 143 -6.45 18.96 -12.99
C ALA A 143 -5.36 18.61 -11.94
N GLU A 144 -5.67 18.78 -10.65
CA GLU A 144 -4.78 18.41 -9.54
C GLU A 144 -4.71 16.88 -9.38
N GLU A 145 -5.84 16.17 -9.41
CA GLU A 145 -5.90 14.71 -9.33
C GLU A 145 -5.24 14.03 -10.53
N LEU A 146 -5.36 14.64 -11.71
CA LEU A 146 -4.66 14.23 -12.93
C LEU A 146 -3.14 14.39 -12.82
N ALA A 147 -2.67 15.45 -12.16
CA ALA A 147 -1.24 15.70 -11.96
C ALA A 147 -0.64 14.77 -10.90
N HIS A 148 -1.42 14.41 -9.89
CA HIS A 148 -1.00 13.54 -8.79
C HIS A 148 -1.21 12.03 -9.08
N GLY A 149 -2.14 11.68 -9.97
CA GLY A 149 -2.43 10.29 -10.34
C GLY A 149 -3.29 9.53 -9.32
N HIS A 150 -3.79 10.21 -8.28
CA HIS A 150 -4.66 9.65 -7.24
C HIS A 150 -5.78 10.65 -6.88
N VAL A 151 -6.90 10.12 -6.38
CA VAL A 151 -8.07 10.93 -6.04
C VAL A 151 -7.90 11.52 -4.64
N HIS A 152 -8.12 12.82 -4.50
CA HIS A 152 -8.16 13.48 -3.20
C HIS A 152 -9.60 13.46 -2.70
N GLY A 153 -9.94 12.47 -1.87
CA GLY A 153 -11.27 12.38 -1.25
C GLY A 153 -11.50 13.43 -0.16
N GLU A 154 -12.74 13.93 -0.06
CA GLU A 154 -13.24 14.82 1.01
C GLU A 154 -13.42 14.00 2.31
N GLY A 155 -12.30 13.61 2.90
CA GLY A 155 -12.24 12.72 4.05
C GLY A 155 -10.81 12.33 4.38
N GLY A 156 -9.86 13.22 4.06
CA GLY A 156 -8.44 12.98 4.17
C GLY A 156 -8.07 12.37 5.52
N CYS A 157 -7.72 11.09 5.49
CA CYS A 157 -6.66 10.57 6.32
C CYS A 157 -5.40 11.39 5.99
N GLY A 158 -5.31 12.56 6.62
CA GLY A 158 -4.15 13.43 6.63
C GLY A 158 -3.03 12.80 7.43
N GLY A 159 -2.46 11.71 6.90
CA GLY A 159 -1.07 11.38 7.11
C GLY A 159 -0.27 12.22 6.12
N HIS A 160 0.08 13.44 6.50
CA HIS A 160 1.05 14.25 5.77
C HIS A 160 2.39 13.49 5.73
N HIS A 161 2.62 12.73 4.65
CA HIS A 161 3.96 12.51 4.15
C HIS A 161 4.13 13.36 2.90
N HIS A 162 4.27 14.67 3.12
CA HIS A 162 5.16 15.45 2.28
C HIS A 162 6.55 14.82 2.43
N HIS A 163 6.91 13.91 1.54
CA HIS A 163 8.31 13.72 1.20
C HIS A 163 8.69 14.85 0.24
N ASP A 164 8.73 16.08 0.76
CA ASP A 164 9.71 17.05 0.29
C ASP A 164 11.06 16.55 0.83
N HIS A 165 11.70 15.67 0.06
CA HIS A 165 13.06 15.22 0.31
C HIS A 165 14.05 16.32 -0.12
N ASP A 166 13.99 17.48 0.53
CA ASP A 166 15.12 18.39 0.64
C ASP A 166 15.78 18.12 1.99
N HIS A 167 16.53 17.02 2.06
CA HIS A 167 17.43 16.76 3.16
C HIS A 167 18.87 16.76 2.64
N ASP A 168 19.47 17.95 2.65
CA ASP A 168 20.91 18.15 2.81
C ASP A 168 21.35 17.40 4.07
N HIS A 169 21.82 16.17 3.91
CA HIS A 169 22.52 15.44 4.96
C HIS A 169 24.03 15.63 4.81
N ASP A 170 24.50 16.72 5.41
CA ASP A 170 25.90 16.88 5.79
C ASP A 170 26.28 15.78 6.79
N HIS A 171 27.25 14.96 6.40
CA HIS A 171 27.70 13.79 7.14
C HIS A 171 28.40 14.19 8.46
N GLY A 172 27.84 13.78 9.59
CA GLY A 172 28.51 13.85 10.90
C GLY A 172 28.14 12.65 11.77
N GLY A 173 29.02 11.65 11.83
CA GLY A 173 28.75 10.36 12.49
C GLY A 173 28.77 10.38 14.02
N CYS A 174 28.19 9.33 14.63
CA CYS A 174 28.50 8.81 15.98
C CYS A 174 27.67 7.52 16.18
N CYS A 175 28.25 6.31 16.17
CA CYS A 175 28.71 5.55 17.34
C CYS A 175 27.66 5.34 18.46
N GLY A 176 27.14 4.10 18.53
CA GLY A 176 27.11 3.32 19.78
C GLY A 176 25.94 3.48 20.75
N GLY A 177 25.06 2.47 20.77
CA GLY A 177 24.76 1.68 21.97
C GLY A 177 23.79 2.22 23.04
N GLY A 178 22.94 1.32 23.53
CA GLY A 178 22.55 1.29 24.95
C GLY A 178 21.11 1.67 25.25
N HIS A 179 20.24 0.66 25.31
CA HIS A 179 19.03 0.67 26.12
C HIS A 179 19.36 1.10 27.56
N HIS A 180 18.73 2.17 28.04
CA HIS A 180 18.55 2.40 29.47
C HIS A 180 17.11 2.85 29.72
N HIS A 181 16.34 1.95 30.34
CA HIS A 181 15.20 2.31 31.18
C HIS A 181 15.67 3.28 32.27
N HIS A 182 14.94 4.36 32.49
CA HIS A 182 14.83 4.93 33.83
C HIS A 182 13.57 5.78 33.98
N ASP A 183 12.82 5.44 35.02
CA ASP A 183 11.57 6.00 35.49
C ASP A 183 11.60 7.53 35.73
N ASP A 184 10.49 8.17 35.38
CA ASP A 184 10.04 9.49 35.83
C ASP A 184 9.90 9.50 37.35
N GLU A 185 10.67 10.32 38.07
CA GLU A 185 10.20 11.03 39.28
C GLU A 185 11.14 12.21 39.62
N GLU A 186 10.53 13.40 39.62
CA GLU A 186 10.72 14.52 40.55
C GLU A 186 12.03 15.34 40.67
N GLN A 187 11.79 16.64 40.92
CA GLN A 187 12.64 17.68 41.54
C GLN A 187 13.59 18.52 40.67
N GLY A 188 13.14 19.78 40.44
CA GLY A 188 13.73 20.92 41.15
C GLY A 188 14.93 21.66 40.53
N HIS A 189 14.82 23.01 40.57
CA HIS A 189 15.89 24.03 40.41
C HIS A 189 16.47 24.17 38.98
N GLY A 190 16.78 25.34 38.42
CA GLY A 190 16.94 26.71 38.91
C GLY A 190 18.02 27.42 38.05
N GLY A 191 17.90 28.73 37.81
CA GLY A 191 18.96 29.62 37.29
C GLY A 191 19.13 29.61 35.76
N CYS A 192 18.97 30.71 35.01
CA CYS A 192 19.63 32.04 35.03
C CYS A 192 21.05 32.05 34.44
N CYS A 193 21.31 33.07 33.61
CA CYS A 193 22.55 33.47 32.91
C CYS A 193 22.78 32.75 31.56
N GLY A 194 23.05 33.41 30.42
CA GLY A 194 23.36 34.81 30.14
C GLY A 194 24.47 34.89 29.08
N GLY A 195 24.33 35.76 28.09
CA GLY A 195 25.48 36.43 27.45
C GLY A 195 25.75 36.17 25.96
N GLY A 196 25.86 37.27 25.21
CA GLY A 196 26.57 37.40 23.93
C GLY A 196 25.65 37.24 22.71
N GLY A 197 25.24 38.28 21.97
CA GLY A 197 25.97 39.46 21.55
C GLY A 197 26.37 39.32 20.09
N CYS A 198 25.53 39.77 19.15
CA CYS A 198 25.96 40.07 17.78
C CYS A 198 25.38 41.42 17.35
N GLY A 199 26.25 42.43 17.37
CA GLY A 199 26.05 43.67 16.64
C GLY A 199 26.62 43.52 15.23
N GLY A 200 26.03 44.22 14.26
CA GLY A 200 26.58 44.26 12.90
C GLY A 200 25.66 44.93 11.89
N LYS A 201 25.64 46.27 11.90
CA LYS A 201 25.08 47.15 10.86
C LYS A 201 25.75 46.90 9.50
N GLY A 202 24.99 47.04 8.41
CA GLY A 202 25.54 47.24 7.07
C GLY A 202 24.47 47.40 5.99
N HIS A 203 24.16 48.66 5.65
CA HIS A 203 23.23 49.12 4.62
C HIS A 203 23.72 48.88 3.18
N HIS A 204 22.77 48.79 2.24
CA HIS A 204 22.74 49.37 0.87
C HIS A 204 24.05 49.27 0.05
N HIS A 205 24.12 48.54 -1.06
CA HIS A 205 23.40 48.78 -2.33
C HIS A 205 23.54 47.55 -3.22
#